data_AF-A0A7L4TDD2-F1
#
_entry.id   AF-A0A7L4TDD2-F1
#
_cell.length_a   1.000
_cell.length_b   1.000
_cell.length_c   1.000
_cell.angle_alpha   90.00
_cell.angle_beta   90.00
_cell.angle_gamma   90.00
#
_symmetry.space_group_name_H-M   'P 1'
#
loop_
_entity.id
_entity.type
_entity.pdbx_description
1 polymer ?
#
loop_
_entity_poly.entity_id
_entity_poly.type
_entity_poly.pdbx_seq_one_letter_code
_entity_poly.pdbx_strand_id
1 'polypeptide(L)'
;MRKTTEKIKGIVLKIVFLSFLFAGITSCNANDDSNKTDHKTFVLVHGSWQASFAWDDVKQQLEKQGHQVIALELQGHGIDNSPIAEATLANYVSRVKTAINAVNGKVILVGHSFGGAIITQTATEIPNKIEKLVYIAGFVPPSGKSVFELSSQDKGSSITPEVLLFSADGTTATFKNPDVTIPKIFCQDGTQKQNDLLIKNLKPEPLAPHGTPLQYDKTVFESLEKYYIYTTEDRAISYVFQQKMVQEAGITNTFSIQSGHSPFVSQPKEVYTILNDLTTINDLAMKNELKIGDKIPNFSLQDHNGKTFNSVTDLEGVTSVIYFYPKDESGVCTKEACAFRDSYQDFTAAGIQVIGINSAGIESHKQFAQKNNLPFRLLSDPGNKVIKQFGVKNALFLTGRETFVVNDKGIVVHKFRDFFKGEAHAQEVLQFLKPVK
;
A
#
# COMPACT_ATOMS: atom_id res chain seq x y z
N MET A 1 67.87 26.53 66.30
CA MET A 1 68.61 25.33 65.84
C MET A 1 67.78 24.61 64.77
N ARG A 2 68.33 24.46 63.55
CA ARG A 2 68.20 23.32 62.60
C ARG A 2 67.07 22.31 62.89
N LYS A 3 66.13 21.95 62.00
CA LYS A 3 66.21 21.47 60.59
C LYS A 3 64.78 21.46 60.00
N THR A 4 64.47 21.94 58.78
CA THR A 4 64.69 21.35 57.43
C THR A 4 63.68 20.23 57.08
N THR A 5 63.01 20.05 55.92
CA THR A 5 62.56 20.79 54.72
C THR A 5 61.88 19.73 53.80
N GLU A 6 60.71 20.05 53.18
CA GLU A 6 60.19 19.56 51.86
C GLU A 6 59.72 18.09 51.65
N LYS A 7 58.84 17.70 50.70
CA LYS A 7 58.24 18.27 49.46
C LYS A 7 57.01 17.40 49.05
N ILE A 8 55.78 17.92 48.79
CA ILE A 8 55.18 18.48 47.54
C ILE A 8 54.33 17.50 46.66
N LYS A 9 53.13 18.00 46.25
CA LYS A 9 52.24 17.73 45.06
C LYS A 9 51.24 16.54 45.12
N GLY A 10 49.96 16.67 44.75
CA GLY A 10 49.11 17.77 44.20
C GLY A 10 47.63 17.29 44.13
N ILE A 11 46.62 18.11 44.50
CA ILE A 11 45.75 19.00 43.67
C ILE A 11 44.78 18.24 42.73
N VAL A 12 43.46 18.48 42.61
CA VAL A 12 42.40 19.29 43.26
C VAL A 12 41.06 18.76 42.68
N LEU A 13 39.99 18.71 43.48
CA LEU A 13 38.60 18.66 43.02
C LEU A 13 37.84 19.84 43.66
N LYS A 14 37.20 20.69 42.87
CA LYS A 14 36.32 21.78 43.35
C LYS A 14 34.93 21.61 42.74
N ILE A 15 33.93 21.46 43.61
CA ILE A 15 32.50 21.63 43.35
C ILE A 15 32.07 22.85 44.19
N VAL A 16 31.44 23.84 43.56
CA VAL A 16 30.60 24.82 44.28
C VAL A 16 29.36 25.10 43.43
N PHE A 17 28.21 24.85 44.05
CA PHE A 17 26.87 25.26 43.64
C PHE A 17 26.69 26.78 43.80
N LEU A 18 25.99 27.42 42.87
CA LEU A 18 25.21 28.63 43.21
C LEU A 18 24.00 28.80 42.27
N SER A 19 22.83 28.84 42.89
CA SER A 19 21.52 29.10 42.33
C SER A 19 21.24 30.61 42.23
N PHE A 20 20.59 31.06 41.15
CA PHE A 20 19.88 32.35 41.10
C PHE A 20 18.62 32.25 40.21
N LEU A 21 17.47 32.63 40.79
CA LEU A 21 16.24 33.03 40.08
C LEU A 21 16.36 34.50 39.66
N PHE A 22 15.97 34.86 38.43
CA PHE A 22 14.91 35.86 38.15
C PHE A 22 14.62 36.05 36.65
N ALA A 23 13.39 36.52 36.40
CA ALA A 23 12.84 37.16 35.19
C ALA A 23 12.33 36.25 34.05
N GLY A 24 11.02 36.01 34.08
CA GLY A 24 10.25 35.50 32.96
C GLY A 24 10.22 36.48 31.80
N ILE A 25 10.70 36.01 30.66
CA ILE A 25 10.37 36.54 29.34
C ILE A 25 9.47 35.48 28.71
N THR A 26 8.18 35.80 28.56
CA THR A 26 7.24 35.05 27.74
C THR A 26 7.70 35.14 26.29
N SER A 27 8.57 34.23 25.89
CA SER A 27 8.80 33.95 24.48
C SER A 27 7.58 33.19 23.98
N CYS A 28 6.75 33.87 23.19
CA CYS A 28 5.78 33.22 22.33
C CYS A 28 6.55 32.30 21.38
N ASN A 29 6.70 31.02 21.74
CA ASN A 29 7.04 30.03 20.74
C ASN A 29 5.85 29.93 19.81
N ALA A 30 6.06 30.45 18.60
CA ALA A 30 5.23 30.16 17.45
C ALA A 30 4.92 28.65 17.44
N ASN A 31 3.66 28.33 17.12
CA ASN A 31 3.23 26.98 16.80
C ASN A 31 4.10 26.45 15.66
N ASP A 32 5.17 25.75 16.02
CA ASP A 32 5.90 24.88 15.12
C ASP A 32 5.10 23.57 15.06
N ASP A 33 3.95 23.61 14.38
CA ASP A 33 3.31 22.43 13.79
C ASP A 33 4.17 21.94 12.61
N SER A 34 5.45 21.67 12.90
CA SER A 34 6.30 20.88 12.03
C SER A 34 5.79 19.44 12.15
N ASN A 35 5.39 18.88 11.01
CA ASN A 35 5.01 17.48 10.84
C ASN A 35 5.79 16.55 11.78
N LYS A 36 5.15 16.06 12.85
CA LYS A 36 5.62 14.86 13.52
C LYS A 36 5.46 13.72 12.51
N THR A 37 6.51 13.46 11.74
CA THR A 37 6.63 12.22 10.97
C THR A 37 6.61 11.10 11.99
N ASP A 38 5.49 10.38 12.08
CA ASP A 38 5.38 9.24 13.00
C ASP A 38 6.37 8.17 12.51
N HIS A 39 7.50 8.04 13.20
CA HIS A 39 8.58 7.16 12.81
C HIS A 39 8.12 5.71 12.96
N LYS A 40 7.72 5.08 11.85
CA LYS A 40 7.35 3.65 11.80
C LYS A 40 8.56 2.73 11.62
N THR A 41 8.36 1.46 11.98
CA THR A 41 9.29 0.37 11.65
C THR A 41 8.68 -0.56 10.61
N PHE A 42 9.37 -0.76 9.50
CA PHE A 42 9.01 -1.72 8.46
C PHE A 42 9.83 -3.00 8.62
N VAL A 43 9.18 -4.15 8.49
CA VAL A 43 9.85 -5.45 8.35
C VAL A 43 9.48 -6.01 6.99
N LEU A 44 10.47 -6.17 6.11
CA LEU A 44 10.28 -6.58 4.72
C LEU A 44 10.70 -8.05 4.55
N VAL A 45 9.77 -8.87 4.05
CA VAL A 45 9.95 -10.30 3.81
C VAL A 45 9.86 -10.55 2.31
N HIS A 46 10.96 -11.01 1.72
CA HIS A 46 11.05 -11.30 0.27
C HIS A 46 10.26 -12.56 -0.11
N GLY A 47 10.00 -12.70 -1.40
CA GLY A 47 9.49 -13.92 -2.02
C GLY A 47 10.58 -14.91 -2.42
N SER A 48 10.16 -15.96 -3.11
CA SER A 48 11.05 -16.99 -3.65
C SER A 48 12.01 -16.46 -4.70
N TRP A 49 13.18 -17.09 -4.78
CA TRP A 49 14.29 -16.76 -5.68
C TRP A 49 14.85 -15.34 -5.51
N GLN A 50 14.49 -14.69 -4.40
CA GLN A 50 14.93 -13.35 -4.02
C GLN A 50 15.45 -13.37 -2.58
N ALA A 51 15.96 -12.23 -2.13
CA ALA A 51 16.57 -12.08 -0.82
C ALA A 51 16.50 -10.62 -0.36
N SER A 52 17.12 -10.29 0.77
CA SER A 52 17.07 -8.92 1.31
C SER A 52 17.53 -7.84 0.32
N PHE A 53 18.47 -8.16 -0.58
CA PHE A 53 19.01 -7.25 -1.60
C PHE A 53 17.92 -6.63 -2.50
N ALA A 54 16.81 -7.35 -2.72
CA ALA A 54 15.76 -6.88 -3.61
C ALA A 54 15.05 -5.63 -3.07
N TRP A 55 15.16 -5.39 -1.76
CA TRP A 55 14.54 -4.26 -1.09
C TRP A 55 15.47 -3.05 -0.95
N ASP A 56 16.72 -3.09 -1.40
CA ASP A 56 17.73 -2.06 -1.09
C ASP A 56 17.27 -0.64 -1.45
N ASP A 57 16.69 -0.46 -2.64
CA ASP A 57 16.19 0.84 -3.08
C ASP A 57 14.99 1.30 -2.23
N VAL A 58 14.01 0.43 -2.00
CA VAL A 58 12.82 0.73 -1.17
C VAL A 58 13.23 1.05 0.27
N LYS A 59 14.13 0.25 0.84
CA LYS A 59 14.70 0.43 2.16
C LYS A 59 15.36 1.79 2.30
N GLN A 60 16.27 2.12 1.38
CA GLN A 60 16.99 3.39 1.41
C GLN A 60 16.02 4.58 1.36
N GLN A 61 14.95 4.50 0.57
CA GLN A 61 14.00 5.61 0.44
C GLN A 61 13.10 5.76 1.68
N LEU A 62 12.65 4.66 2.29
CA LEU A 62 11.90 4.69 3.55
C LEU A 62 12.78 5.19 4.71
N GLU A 63 14.04 4.79 4.77
CA GLU A 63 15.00 5.30 5.76
C GLU A 63 15.24 6.82 5.60
N LYS A 64 15.27 7.34 4.36
CA LYS A 64 15.33 8.79 4.09
C LYS A 64 14.08 9.55 4.59
N GLN A 65 12.93 8.89 4.70
CA GLN A 65 11.72 9.46 5.31
C GLN A 65 11.74 9.34 6.86
N GLY A 66 12.83 8.82 7.44
CA GLY A 66 13.02 8.69 8.88
C GLY A 66 12.47 7.39 9.46
N HIS A 67 12.06 6.42 8.65
CA HIS A 67 11.57 5.13 9.14
C HIS A 67 12.72 4.16 9.45
N GLN A 68 12.50 3.26 10.41
CA GLN A 68 13.37 2.10 10.59
C GLN A 68 12.94 1.01 9.60
N VAL A 69 13.89 0.38 8.90
CA VAL A 69 13.58 -0.68 7.93
C VAL A 69 14.46 -1.90 8.15
N ILE A 70 13.82 -3.04 8.34
CA ILE A 70 14.47 -4.35 8.51
C ILE A 70 14.11 -5.21 7.29
N ALA A 71 14.99 -5.25 6.29
CA ALA A 71 14.89 -6.21 5.19
C ALA A 71 15.50 -7.54 5.63
N LEU A 72 14.68 -8.59 5.70
CA LEU A 72 15.10 -9.88 6.23
C LEU A 72 15.76 -10.75 5.17
N GLU A 73 16.75 -11.52 5.62
CA GLU A 73 17.34 -12.63 4.88
C GLU A 73 16.81 -13.94 5.47
N LEU A 74 16.07 -14.70 4.66
CA LEU A 74 15.53 -16.01 5.04
C LEU A 74 16.58 -17.11 4.83
N GLN A 75 16.49 -18.20 5.59
CA GLN A 75 17.43 -19.31 5.47
C GLN A 75 17.39 -19.92 4.05
N GLY A 76 18.57 -20.23 3.51
CA GLY A 76 18.72 -20.73 2.14
C GLY A 76 18.66 -19.67 1.03
N HIS A 77 18.51 -18.38 1.38
CA HIS A 77 18.39 -17.29 0.42
C HIS A 77 19.54 -16.27 0.52
N GLY A 78 19.77 -15.52 -0.56
CA GLY A 78 20.72 -14.40 -0.57
C GLY A 78 22.13 -14.83 -0.15
N ILE A 79 22.67 -14.22 0.91
CA ILE A 79 24.00 -14.61 1.42
C ILE A 79 23.95 -15.76 2.45
N ASP A 80 22.77 -16.20 2.87
CA ASP A 80 22.61 -17.32 3.80
C ASP A 80 22.98 -18.65 3.11
N ASN A 81 23.81 -19.43 3.79
CA ASN A 81 24.28 -20.74 3.33
C ASN A 81 23.95 -21.85 4.33
N SER A 82 22.90 -21.64 5.14
CA SER A 82 22.40 -22.67 6.04
C SER A 82 21.95 -23.90 5.22
N PRO A 83 22.04 -25.12 5.78
CA PRO A 83 21.59 -26.33 5.09
C PRO A 83 20.13 -26.20 4.61
N ILE A 84 19.84 -26.64 3.38
CA ILE A 84 18.48 -26.59 2.80
C ILE A 84 17.45 -27.30 3.68
N ALA A 85 17.85 -28.35 4.40
CA ALA A 85 16.97 -29.04 5.35
C ALA A 85 16.47 -28.15 6.52
N GLU A 86 17.17 -27.05 6.82
CA GLU A 86 16.77 -26.07 7.83
C GLU A 86 15.81 -25.01 7.28
N ALA A 87 15.66 -24.91 5.96
CA ALA A 87 14.67 -24.04 5.33
C ALA A 87 13.26 -24.64 5.47
N THR A 88 12.62 -24.32 6.59
CA THR A 88 11.24 -24.70 6.89
C THR A 88 10.38 -23.45 7.08
N LEU A 89 9.06 -23.55 6.82
CA LEU A 89 8.13 -22.45 7.07
C LEU A 89 8.20 -21.98 8.54
N ALA A 90 8.34 -22.92 9.49
CA ALA A 90 8.49 -22.61 10.91
C ALA A 90 9.75 -21.79 11.22
N ASN A 91 10.89 -22.12 10.60
CA ASN A 91 12.13 -21.38 10.78
C ASN A 91 12.06 -20.00 10.13
N TYR A 92 11.39 -19.86 8.98
CA TYR A 92 11.14 -18.55 8.37
C TYR A 92 10.26 -17.68 9.26
N VAL A 93 9.15 -18.20 9.76
CA VAL A 93 8.27 -17.50 10.71
C VAL A 93 9.02 -17.15 11.99
N SER A 94 9.83 -18.06 12.53
CA SER A 94 10.67 -17.79 13.70
C SER A 94 11.64 -16.63 13.45
N ARG A 95 12.30 -16.61 12.29
CA ARG A 95 13.22 -15.54 11.88
C ARG A 95 12.52 -14.18 11.84
N VAL A 96 11.34 -14.11 11.24
CA VAL A 96 10.53 -12.88 11.19
C VAL A 96 10.11 -12.45 12.59
N LYS A 97 9.60 -13.37 13.43
CA LYS A 97 9.22 -13.07 14.84
C LYS A 97 10.41 -12.56 15.66
N THR A 98 11.59 -13.15 15.52
CA THR A 98 12.80 -12.69 16.22
C THR A 98 13.12 -11.24 15.85
N ALA A 99 13.05 -10.89 14.56
CA ALA A 99 13.30 -9.52 14.12
C ALA A 99 12.25 -8.53 14.66
N ILE A 100 10.97 -8.90 14.63
CA ILE A 100 9.87 -8.06 15.15
C ILE A 100 9.99 -7.86 16.66
N ASN A 101 10.32 -8.91 17.41
CA ASN A 101 10.44 -8.84 18.87
C ASN A 101 11.64 -8.01 19.34
N ALA A 102 12.64 -7.81 18.49
CA ALA A 102 13.76 -6.90 18.76
C ALA A 102 13.40 -5.42 18.59
N VAL A 103 12.24 -5.10 18.00
CA VAL A 103 11.75 -3.73 17.81
C VAL A 103 10.90 -3.28 19.00
N ASN A 104 11.10 -2.03 19.41
CA ASN A 104 10.24 -1.35 20.37
C ASN A 104 8.95 -0.89 19.68
N GLY A 105 7.81 -1.45 20.09
CA GLY A 105 6.50 -1.11 19.53
C GLY A 105 5.98 -2.12 18.51
N LYS A 106 5.11 -1.63 17.62
CA LYS A 106 4.51 -2.40 16.53
C LYS A 106 5.25 -2.14 15.22
N VAL A 107 5.09 -3.05 14.26
CA VAL A 107 5.70 -2.94 12.92
C VAL A 107 4.65 -2.91 11.82
N ILE A 108 5.01 -2.31 10.69
CA ILE A 108 4.36 -2.55 9.40
C ILE A 108 5.07 -3.75 8.77
N LEU A 109 4.39 -4.89 8.72
CA LEU A 109 4.95 -6.14 8.22
C LEU A 109 4.57 -6.31 6.74
N VAL A 110 5.58 -6.35 5.86
CA VAL A 110 5.42 -6.38 4.41
C VAL A 110 5.95 -7.71 3.86
N GLY A 111 5.14 -8.41 3.08
CA GLY A 111 5.50 -9.68 2.44
C GLY A 111 5.25 -9.65 0.94
N HIS A 112 6.25 -10.03 0.16
CA HIS A 112 6.14 -10.20 -1.29
C HIS A 112 6.00 -11.67 -1.68
N SER A 113 5.13 -11.98 -2.64
CA SER A 113 4.99 -13.34 -3.20
C SER A 113 4.85 -14.42 -2.12
N PHE A 114 5.74 -15.41 -2.07
CA PHE A 114 5.80 -16.42 -1.01
C PHE A 114 5.91 -15.82 0.40
N GLY A 115 6.59 -14.67 0.55
CA GLY A 115 6.65 -13.88 1.77
C GLY A 115 5.28 -13.50 2.31
N GLY A 116 4.25 -13.37 1.46
CA GLY A 116 2.85 -13.18 1.87
C GLY A 116 2.34 -14.28 2.81
N ALA A 117 2.68 -15.53 2.54
CA ALA A 117 2.28 -16.66 3.38
C ALA A 117 3.05 -16.64 4.73
N ILE A 118 4.34 -16.29 4.70
CA ILE A 118 5.18 -16.18 5.89
C ILE A 118 4.66 -15.07 6.83
N ILE A 119 4.33 -13.89 6.29
CA ILE A 119 3.81 -12.78 7.09
C ILE A 119 2.41 -13.08 7.64
N THR A 120 1.60 -13.86 6.92
CA THR A 120 0.27 -14.29 7.39
C THR A 120 0.40 -15.13 8.65
N GLN A 121 1.18 -16.22 8.58
CA GLN A 121 1.45 -17.09 9.72
C GLN A 121 2.04 -16.29 10.89
N THR A 122 3.06 -15.48 10.61
CA THR A 122 3.73 -14.65 11.62
C THR A 122 2.76 -13.69 12.33
N ALA A 123 1.98 -12.93 11.57
CA ALA A 123 1.11 -11.91 12.11
C ALA A 123 0.01 -12.49 13.00
N THR A 124 -0.48 -13.70 12.68
CA THR A 124 -1.48 -14.38 13.50
C THR A 124 -0.91 -14.96 14.80
N GLU A 125 0.40 -15.24 14.86
CA GLU A 125 1.07 -15.72 16.08
C GLU A 125 1.45 -14.59 17.04
N ILE A 126 1.67 -13.37 16.53
CA ILE A 126 2.03 -12.18 17.33
C ILE A 126 1.22 -10.93 16.94
N PRO A 127 -0.12 -11.00 16.92
CA PRO A 127 -0.98 -9.93 16.37
C PRO A 127 -0.82 -8.59 17.11
N ASN A 128 -0.47 -8.63 18.39
CA ASN A 128 -0.22 -7.44 19.20
C ASN A 128 1.03 -6.63 18.78
N LYS A 129 1.94 -7.24 18.02
CA LYS A 129 3.14 -6.60 17.46
C LYS A 129 2.95 -6.05 16.05
N ILE A 130 1.80 -6.28 15.43
CA ILE A 130 1.53 -5.88 14.06
C ILE A 130 0.67 -4.62 14.08
N GLU A 131 1.16 -3.55 13.43
CA GLU A 131 0.37 -2.36 13.13
C GLU A 131 -0.44 -2.58 11.87
N LYS A 132 0.24 -2.93 10.76
CA LYS A 132 -0.36 -3.19 9.45
C LYS A 132 0.30 -4.40 8.81
N LEU A 133 -0.50 -5.21 8.12
CA LEU A 133 -0.04 -6.36 7.34
C LEU A 133 -0.20 -6.06 5.85
N VAL A 134 0.92 -6.01 5.11
CA VAL A 134 0.95 -5.53 3.72
C VAL A 134 1.48 -6.62 2.79
N TYR A 135 0.71 -6.91 1.75
CA TYR A 135 1.07 -7.88 0.73
C TYR A 135 1.45 -7.15 -0.56
N ILE A 136 2.57 -7.51 -1.19
CA ILE A 136 2.93 -7.03 -2.53
C ILE A 136 2.96 -8.22 -3.46
N ALA A 137 1.99 -8.33 -4.38
CA ALA A 137 1.80 -9.54 -5.19
C ALA A 137 1.93 -10.82 -4.33
N GLY A 138 1.39 -10.79 -3.11
CA GLY A 138 1.62 -11.82 -2.10
C GLY A 138 0.64 -12.98 -2.21
N PHE A 139 1.08 -14.19 -1.93
CA PHE A 139 0.17 -15.30 -1.68
C PHE A 139 -0.54 -15.10 -0.34
N VAL A 140 -1.84 -15.38 -0.29
CA VAL A 140 -2.66 -15.32 0.93
C VAL A 140 -3.40 -16.65 1.12
N PRO A 141 -2.72 -17.76 1.48
CA PRO A 141 -3.37 -19.05 1.61
C PRO A 141 -4.38 -19.06 2.75
N PRO A 142 -5.57 -19.65 2.55
CA PRO A 142 -6.46 -19.99 3.65
C PRO A 142 -5.75 -20.91 4.66
N SER A 143 -6.14 -20.83 5.93
CA SER A 143 -5.65 -21.76 6.95
C SER A 143 -5.90 -23.21 6.53
N GLY A 144 -4.91 -24.07 6.71
CA GLY A 144 -4.90 -25.46 6.22
C GLY A 144 -4.47 -25.65 4.77
N LYS A 145 -4.12 -24.57 4.04
CA LYS A 145 -3.64 -24.63 2.65
C LYS A 145 -2.18 -24.19 2.55
N SER A 146 -1.45 -24.77 1.59
CA SER A 146 -0.06 -24.42 1.30
C SER A 146 0.02 -23.51 0.08
N VAL A 147 1.16 -22.83 -0.10
CA VAL A 147 1.39 -22.00 -1.29
C VAL A 147 1.47 -22.86 -2.55
N PHE A 148 2.05 -24.06 -2.45
CA PHE A 148 2.12 -25.00 -3.57
C PHE A 148 0.71 -25.41 -4.05
N GLU A 149 -0.20 -25.74 -3.11
CA GLU A 149 -1.57 -26.08 -3.47
C GLU A 149 -2.28 -24.89 -4.13
N LEU A 150 -2.06 -23.68 -3.60
CA LEU A 150 -2.69 -22.48 -4.12
C LEU A 150 -2.15 -22.09 -5.50
N SER A 151 -0.84 -22.08 -5.69
CA SER A 151 -0.20 -21.69 -6.95
C SER A 151 -0.57 -22.62 -8.11
N SER A 152 -0.84 -23.91 -7.83
CA SER A 152 -1.31 -24.86 -8.85
C SER A 152 -2.65 -24.47 -9.50
N GLN A 153 -3.41 -23.57 -8.88
CA GLN A 153 -4.68 -23.08 -9.41
C GLN A 153 -4.52 -21.87 -10.35
N ASP A 154 -3.35 -21.24 -10.38
CA ASP A 154 -3.09 -20.07 -11.21
C ASP A 154 -2.74 -20.47 -12.65
N LYS A 155 -3.78 -20.60 -13.49
CA LYS A 155 -3.63 -20.91 -14.92
C LYS A 155 -2.95 -19.78 -15.71
N GLY A 156 -2.82 -18.58 -15.14
CA GLY A 156 -2.15 -17.45 -15.77
C GLY A 156 -0.67 -17.35 -15.44
N SER A 157 -0.15 -18.19 -14.55
CA SER A 157 1.26 -18.17 -14.18
C SER A 157 2.16 -18.68 -15.30
N SER A 158 3.26 -17.98 -15.53
CA SER A 158 4.37 -18.41 -16.40
C SER A 158 5.40 -19.27 -15.66
N ILE A 159 5.26 -19.47 -14.33
CA ILE A 159 6.08 -20.41 -13.57
C ILE A 159 5.48 -21.80 -13.72
N THR A 160 5.91 -22.49 -14.78
CA THR A 160 5.48 -23.86 -15.10
C THR A 160 6.61 -24.87 -14.86
N PRO A 161 6.29 -26.19 -14.77
CA PRO A 161 7.33 -27.22 -14.70
C PRO A 161 8.32 -27.19 -15.88
N GLU A 162 7.92 -26.64 -17.02
CA GLU A 162 8.77 -26.53 -18.21
C GLU A 162 9.92 -25.53 -18.01
N VAL A 163 9.69 -24.44 -17.30
CA VAL A 163 10.71 -23.39 -17.05
C VAL A 163 11.55 -23.65 -15.80
N LEU A 164 11.13 -24.59 -14.94
CA LEU A 164 11.84 -24.95 -13.71
C LEU A 164 12.87 -26.06 -13.92
N LEU A 165 13.94 -26.00 -13.13
CA LEU A 165 14.98 -27.02 -12.97
C LEU A 165 15.01 -27.46 -11.51
N PHE A 166 14.65 -28.71 -11.26
CA PHE A 166 14.64 -29.30 -9.92
C PHE A 166 15.99 -29.95 -9.60
N SER A 167 16.40 -29.92 -8.32
CA SER A 167 17.55 -30.70 -7.85
C SER A 167 17.25 -32.21 -7.90
N ALA A 168 18.30 -33.03 -7.98
CA ALA A 168 18.16 -34.48 -8.11
C ALA A 168 17.41 -35.14 -6.93
N ASP A 169 17.53 -34.57 -5.74
CA ASP A 169 16.82 -34.98 -4.53
C ASP A 169 15.43 -34.32 -4.37
N GLY A 170 15.03 -33.45 -5.30
CA GLY A 170 13.75 -32.75 -5.30
C GLY A 170 13.58 -31.70 -4.20
N THR A 171 14.64 -31.33 -3.47
CA THR A 171 14.55 -30.40 -2.34
C THR A 171 14.55 -28.93 -2.75
N THR A 172 15.08 -28.61 -3.93
CA THR A 172 15.16 -27.24 -4.45
C THR A 172 14.72 -27.11 -5.89
N ALA A 173 14.34 -25.91 -6.30
CA ALA A 173 14.13 -25.55 -7.71
C ALA A 173 14.80 -24.22 -8.08
N THR A 174 15.30 -24.15 -9.30
CA THR A 174 15.74 -22.90 -9.96
C THR A 174 15.11 -22.81 -11.36
N PHE A 175 15.51 -21.83 -12.16
CA PHE A 175 15.02 -21.65 -13.52
C PHE A 175 15.99 -22.20 -14.57
N LYS A 176 15.44 -22.80 -15.63
CA LYS A 176 16.17 -23.03 -16.88
C LYS A 176 16.38 -21.69 -17.58
N ASN A 177 17.57 -21.49 -18.15
CA ASN A 177 17.94 -20.26 -18.88
C ASN A 177 17.60 -18.98 -18.09
N PRO A 178 18.14 -18.82 -16.86
CA PRO A 178 17.72 -17.74 -15.95
C PRO A 178 17.91 -16.35 -16.54
N ASP A 179 18.92 -16.15 -17.42
CA ASP A 179 19.16 -14.89 -18.14
C ASP A 179 17.97 -14.43 -19.01
N VAL A 180 17.12 -15.37 -19.43
CA VAL A 180 15.91 -15.09 -20.22
C VAL A 180 14.66 -15.21 -19.35
N THR A 181 14.61 -16.24 -18.51
CA THR A 181 13.40 -16.60 -17.75
C THR A 181 13.13 -15.61 -16.63
N ILE A 182 14.15 -15.16 -15.89
CA ILE A 182 13.98 -14.20 -14.79
C ILE A 182 13.44 -12.86 -15.31
N PRO A 183 14.06 -12.20 -16.32
CA PRO A 183 13.50 -10.96 -16.86
C PRO A 183 12.08 -11.13 -17.40
N LYS A 184 11.81 -12.24 -18.11
CA LYS A 184 10.50 -12.45 -18.74
C LYS A 184 9.35 -12.60 -17.74
N ILE A 185 9.60 -13.25 -16.60
CA ILE A 185 8.56 -13.62 -15.62
C ILE A 185 8.50 -12.63 -14.46
N PHE A 186 9.66 -12.18 -13.94
CA PHE A 186 9.72 -11.45 -12.68
C PHE A 186 9.81 -9.94 -12.84
N CYS A 187 10.44 -9.45 -13.90
CA CYS A 187 10.89 -8.06 -14.01
C CYS A 187 10.95 -7.60 -15.48
N GLN A 188 9.90 -7.89 -16.24
CA GLN A 188 9.85 -7.61 -17.69
C GLN A 188 9.80 -6.11 -18.01
N ASP A 189 9.43 -5.32 -17.01
CA ASP A 189 9.40 -3.86 -16.99
C ASP A 189 10.69 -3.24 -16.40
N GLY A 190 11.65 -4.07 -16.01
CA GLY A 190 12.95 -3.64 -15.49
C GLY A 190 13.99 -3.32 -16.57
N THR A 191 14.93 -2.45 -16.23
CA THR A 191 16.15 -2.21 -17.00
C THR A 191 17.08 -3.43 -16.98
N GLN A 192 18.06 -3.48 -17.89
CA GLN A 192 19.06 -4.55 -17.89
C GLN A 192 19.78 -4.66 -16.54
N LYS A 193 20.18 -3.54 -15.93
CA LYS A 193 20.86 -3.52 -14.63
C LYS A 193 20.00 -4.12 -13.50
N GLN A 194 18.71 -3.82 -13.50
CA GLN A 194 17.75 -4.37 -12.54
C GLN A 194 17.55 -5.88 -12.74
N ASN A 195 17.50 -6.32 -13.99
CA ASN A 195 17.43 -7.74 -14.33
C ASN A 195 18.72 -8.49 -13.94
N ASP A 196 19.89 -7.92 -14.23
CA ASP A 196 21.20 -8.47 -13.85
C ASP A 196 21.32 -8.60 -12.33
N LEU A 197 20.74 -7.67 -11.55
CA LEU A 197 20.69 -7.77 -10.09
C LEU A 197 19.94 -9.03 -9.64
N LEU A 198 18.78 -9.33 -10.24
CA LEU A 198 18.00 -10.52 -9.90
C LEU A 198 18.72 -11.81 -10.32
N ILE A 199 19.25 -11.84 -11.55
CA ILE A 199 19.94 -13.00 -12.11
C ILE A 199 21.20 -13.33 -11.31
N LYS A 200 22.04 -12.32 -11.03
CA LYS A 200 23.33 -12.51 -10.34
C LYS A 200 23.18 -13.07 -8.93
N ASN A 201 22.07 -12.76 -8.27
CA ASN A 201 21.78 -13.20 -6.90
C ASN A 201 20.81 -14.38 -6.84
N LEU A 202 20.47 -14.98 -7.99
CA LEU A 202 19.57 -16.13 -8.05
C LEU A 202 20.20 -17.34 -7.34
N LYS A 203 19.49 -17.89 -6.35
CA LYS A 203 19.81 -19.17 -5.70
C LYS A 203 18.67 -20.18 -5.93
N PRO A 204 18.96 -21.49 -5.90
CA PRO A 204 17.92 -22.52 -5.85
C PRO A 204 17.02 -22.31 -4.63
N GLU A 205 15.71 -22.32 -4.86
CA GLU A 205 14.67 -22.12 -3.86
C GLU A 205 14.42 -23.42 -3.07
N PRO A 206 14.47 -23.41 -1.72
CA PRO A 206 14.00 -24.51 -0.90
C PRO A 206 12.49 -24.74 -1.07
N LEU A 207 12.07 -25.96 -1.42
CA LEU A 207 10.66 -26.25 -1.75
C LEU A 207 9.81 -26.72 -0.56
N ALA A 208 10.44 -27.21 0.51
CA ALA A 208 9.72 -27.70 1.69
C ALA A 208 8.78 -26.65 2.33
N PRO A 209 9.17 -25.36 2.46
CA PRO A 209 8.28 -24.33 2.97
C PRO A 209 7.01 -24.14 2.15
N HIS A 210 7.07 -24.22 0.81
CA HIS A 210 5.93 -24.00 -0.09
C HIS A 210 4.88 -25.09 0.04
N GLY A 211 5.30 -26.32 0.31
CA GLY A 211 4.42 -27.46 0.51
C GLY A 211 3.78 -27.51 1.91
N THR A 212 4.29 -26.73 2.87
CA THR A 212 3.79 -26.73 4.25
C THR A 212 2.49 -25.92 4.35
N PRO A 213 1.37 -26.51 4.82
CA PRO A 213 0.13 -25.76 5.01
C PRO A 213 0.26 -24.72 6.13
N LEU A 214 -0.38 -23.57 5.94
CA LEU A 214 -0.51 -22.55 6.99
C LEU A 214 -1.45 -23.06 8.09
N GLN A 215 -1.19 -22.65 9.33
CA GLN A 215 -1.97 -23.03 10.51
C GLN A 215 -2.19 -21.80 11.38
N TYR A 216 -3.31 -21.11 11.16
CA TYR A 216 -3.66 -19.91 11.92
C TYR A 216 -5.15 -19.83 12.26
N ASP A 217 -5.45 -19.08 13.32
CA ASP A 217 -6.81 -18.73 13.70
C ASP A 217 -7.38 -17.68 12.74
N LYS A 218 -8.46 -18.03 12.06
CA LYS A 218 -9.12 -17.16 11.07
C LYS A 218 -9.65 -15.88 11.72
N THR A 219 -10.13 -15.92 12.96
CA THR A 219 -10.68 -14.75 13.65
C THR A 219 -9.58 -13.72 13.95
N VAL A 220 -8.40 -14.20 14.34
CA VAL A 220 -7.21 -13.36 14.51
C VAL A 220 -6.82 -12.75 13.17
N PHE A 221 -6.74 -13.57 12.11
CA PHE A 221 -6.42 -13.09 10.76
C PHE A 221 -7.40 -12.01 10.30
N GLU A 222 -8.70 -12.22 10.46
CA GLU A 222 -9.76 -11.28 10.09
C GLU A 222 -9.63 -9.94 10.86
N SER A 223 -9.22 -9.98 12.13
CA SER A 223 -9.03 -8.78 12.97
C SER A 223 -7.85 -7.88 12.58
N LEU A 224 -6.85 -8.40 11.86
CA LEU A 224 -5.66 -7.64 11.46
C LEU A 224 -5.99 -6.58 10.42
N GLU A 225 -5.36 -5.41 10.49
CA GLU A 225 -5.45 -4.41 9.43
C GLU A 225 -4.57 -4.84 8.24
N LYS A 226 -5.22 -5.16 7.11
CA LYS A 226 -4.58 -5.78 5.94
C LYS A 226 -4.63 -4.87 4.73
N TYR A 227 -3.57 -4.88 3.94
CA TYR A 227 -3.41 -4.12 2.70
C TYR A 227 -2.82 -5.00 1.60
N TYR A 228 -3.31 -4.85 0.37
CA TYR A 228 -2.75 -5.55 -0.79
C TYR A 228 -2.30 -4.57 -1.87
N ILE A 229 -1.10 -4.78 -2.41
CA ILE A 229 -0.54 -4.03 -3.53
C ILE A 229 -0.47 -4.99 -4.72
N TYR A 230 -1.38 -4.83 -5.67
CA TYR A 230 -1.42 -5.59 -6.91
C TYR A 230 -0.29 -5.20 -7.85
N THR A 231 0.23 -6.16 -8.59
CA THR A 231 1.12 -5.98 -9.74
C THR A 231 0.34 -6.37 -10.99
N THR A 232 -0.07 -5.40 -11.82
CA THR A 232 -1.11 -5.67 -12.84
C THR A 232 -0.59 -6.41 -14.07
N GLU A 233 0.72 -6.38 -14.32
CA GLU A 233 1.38 -7.07 -15.44
C GLU A 233 2.12 -8.34 -14.98
N ASP A 234 1.80 -8.83 -13.79
CA ASP A 234 2.50 -9.95 -13.17
C ASP A 234 2.32 -11.27 -13.95
N ARG A 235 3.43 -11.95 -14.19
CA ARG A 235 3.50 -13.24 -14.90
C ARG A 235 3.90 -14.38 -13.98
N ALA A 236 4.27 -14.13 -12.73
CA ALA A 236 4.53 -15.16 -11.73
C ALA A 236 3.26 -15.53 -10.97
N ILE A 237 2.50 -14.51 -10.53
CA ILE A 237 1.18 -14.65 -9.92
C ILE A 237 0.24 -13.76 -10.72
N SER A 238 -0.59 -14.35 -11.58
CA SER A 238 -1.39 -13.56 -12.52
C SER A 238 -2.30 -12.57 -11.78
N TYR A 239 -2.52 -11.40 -12.36
CA TYR A 239 -3.36 -10.36 -11.75
C TYR A 239 -4.75 -10.88 -11.37
N VAL A 240 -5.36 -11.71 -12.22
CA VAL A 240 -6.65 -12.37 -11.95
C VAL A 240 -6.57 -13.27 -10.72
N PHE A 241 -5.47 -14.01 -10.55
CA PHE A 241 -5.29 -14.87 -9.39
C PHE A 241 -5.01 -14.08 -8.11
N GLN A 242 -4.26 -12.97 -8.19
CA GLN A 242 -4.12 -12.04 -7.08
C GLN A 242 -5.49 -11.51 -6.62
N GLN A 243 -6.34 -11.06 -7.55
CA GLN A 243 -7.69 -10.58 -7.24
C GLN A 243 -8.55 -11.65 -6.55
N LYS A 244 -8.50 -12.89 -7.04
CA LYS A 244 -9.19 -14.02 -6.42
C LYS A 244 -8.76 -14.22 -4.97
N MET A 245 -7.44 -14.28 -4.71
CA MET A 245 -6.91 -14.46 -3.35
C MET A 245 -7.31 -13.31 -2.43
N VAL A 246 -7.24 -12.07 -2.90
CA VAL A 246 -7.60 -10.88 -2.12
C VAL A 246 -9.07 -10.87 -1.74
N GLN A 247 -9.95 -11.22 -2.70
CA GLN A 247 -11.38 -11.34 -2.46
C GLN A 247 -11.70 -12.42 -1.43
N GLU A 248 -11.12 -13.62 -1.58
CA GLU A 248 -11.32 -14.74 -0.64
C GLU A 248 -10.78 -14.44 0.76
N ALA A 249 -9.68 -13.68 0.86
CA ALA A 249 -9.10 -13.23 2.11
C ALA A 249 -9.82 -12.04 2.77
N GLY A 250 -10.82 -11.45 2.10
CA GLY A 250 -11.57 -10.30 2.60
C GLY A 250 -10.73 -9.03 2.76
N ILE A 251 -9.67 -8.87 1.96
CA ILE A 251 -8.81 -7.68 2.04
C ILE A 251 -9.42 -6.58 1.16
N THR A 252 -9.87 -5.49 1.78
CA THR A 252 -10.53 -4.38 1.08
C THR A 252 -9.63 -3.19 0.81
N ASN A 253 -8.52 -3.06 1.54
CA ASN A 253 -7.57 -1.96 1.32
C ASN A 253 -6.57 -2.37 0.24
N THR A 254 -6.78 -1.87 -0.98
CA THR A 254 -5.97 -2.28 -2.13
C THR A 254 -5.32 -1.10 -2.85
N PHE A 255 -4.13 -1.35 -3.37
CA PHE A 255 -3.38 -0.49 -4.29
C PHE A 255 -2.98 -1.31 -5.50
N SER A 256 -2.57 -0.65 -6.58
CA SER A 256 -2.08 -1.32 -7.80
C SER A 256 -0.84 -0.61 -8.30
N ILE A 257 0.11 -1.37 -8.82
CA ILE A 257 1.29 -0.89 -9.56
C ILE A 257 1.25 -1.57 -10.93
N GLN A 258 1.43 -0.77 -11.99
CA GLN A 258 1.59 -1.31 -13.34
C GLN A 258 3.03 -1.83 -13.51
N SER A 259 3.28 -3.04 -13.02
CA SER A 259 4.59 -3.69 -13.03
C SER A 259 4.48 -5.19 -13.21
N GLY A 260 5.61 -5.82 -13.51
CA GLY A 260 5.81 -7.25 -13.30
C GLY A 260 5.85 -7.63 -11.82
N HIS A 261 6.34 -8.84 -11.55
CA HIS A 261 6.31 -9.44 -10.20
C HIS A 261 7.21 -8.75 -9.17
N SER A 262 8.22 -7.98 -9.60
CA SER A 262 9.26 -7.42 -8.72
C SER A 262 9.25 -5.89 -8.68
N PRO A 263 8.14 -5.24 -8.25
CA PRO A 263 8.01 -3.79 -8.29
C PRO A 263 9.02 -3.06 -7.39
N PHE A 264 9.54 -3.68 -6.33
CA PHE A 264 10.60 -3.11 -5.49
C PHE A 264 11.95 -3.03 -6.22
N VAL A 265 12.11 -3.77 -7.32
CA VAL A 265 13.28 -3.68 -8.21
C VAL A 265 12.95 -2.79 -9.41
N SER A 266 11.86 -3.03 -10.15
CA SER A 266 11.56 -2.29 -11.39
C SER A 266 10.97 -0.90 -11.16
N GLN A 267 10.12 -0.75 -10.14
CA GLN A 267 9.35 0.46 -9.81
C GLN A 267 9.49 0.85 -8.32
N PRO A 268 10.71 0.92 -7.75
CA PRO A 268 10.91 1.11 -6.30
C PRO A 268 10.24 2.38 -5.78
N LYS A 269 10.11 3.40 -6.64
CA LYS A 269 9.44 4.65 -6.33
C LYS A 269 7.99 4.47 -5.94
N GLU A 270 7.23 3.70 -6.73
CA GLU A 270 5.82 3.42 -6.46
C GLU A 270 5.67 2.63 -5.16
N VAL A 271 6.55 1.64 -4.94
CA VAL A 271 6.52 0.81 -3.73
C VAL A 271 6.78 1.63 -2.47
N TYR A 272 7.91 2.35 -2.37
CA TYR A 272 8.22 3.09 -1.14
C TYR A 272 7.19 4.18 -0.87
N THR A 273 6.63 4.77 -1.93
CA THR A 273 5.59 5.79 -1.81
C THR A 273 4.34 5.23 -1.17
N ILE A 274 3.81 4.11 -1.67
CA ILE A 274 2.62 3.47 -1.09
C ILE A 274 2.90 3.10 0.37
N LEU A 275 4.05 2.47 0.64
CA LEU A 275 4.43 2.09 2.00
C LEU A 275 4.55 3.30 2.94
N ASN A 276 5.10 4.42 2.45
CA ASN A 276 5.17 5.67 3.21
C ASN A 276 3.77 6.25 3.48
N ASP A 277 2.89 6.26 2.47
CA ASP A 277 1.51 6.74 2.64
C ASP A 277 0.76 5.94 3.72
N LEU A 278 0.98 4.63 3.81
CA LEU A 278 0.42 3.77 4.86
C LEU A 278 0.79 4.22 6.29
N THR A 279 1.91 4.91 6.48
CA THR A 279 2.31 5.41 7.82
C THR A 279 1.40 6.53 8.34
N THR A 280 0.75 7.24 7.41
CA THR A 280 -0.14 8.37 7.71
C THR A 280 -1.61 7.98 7.77
N ILE A 281 -1.95 6.78 7.32
CA ILE A 281 -3.30 6.22 7.45
C ILE A 281 -3.51 5.83 8.91
N ASN A 282 -4.27 6.64 9.64
CA ASN A 282 -4.66 6.42 11.03
C ASN A 282 -6.11 5.89 11.13
N ASP A 283 -6.40 5.08 12.16
CA ASP A 283 -7.73 4.54 12.50
C ASP A 283 -8.85 5.61 12.56
N LEU A 284 -8.51 6.85 12.90
CA LEU A 284 -9.44 7.98 12.93
C LEU A 284 -9.88 8.44 11.53
N ALA A 285 -9.04 8.28 10.51
CA ALA A 285 -9.41 8.53 9.12
C ALA A 285 -10.28 7.39 8.56
N MET A 286 -10.09 6.15 9.03
CA MET A 286 -10.91 4.98 8.68
C MET A 286 -12.32 5.01 9.32
N LYS A 287 -12.51 5.73 10.42
CA LYS A 287 -13.84 5.91 11.04
C LYS A 287 -14.78 6.82 10.23
N ASN A 288 -14.28 7.56 9.25
CA ASN A 288 -15.05 8.51 8.43
C ASN A 288 -15.14 8.12 6.95
N GLU A 289 -14.64 6.93 6.56
CA GLU A 289 -14.82 6.41 5.20
C GLU A 289 -16.23 5.91 5.00
N LEU A 290 -16.96 6.52 4.05
CA LEU A 290 -18.29 6.06 3.69
C LEU A 290 -18.23 4.68 3.03
N LYS A 291 -19.08 3.78 3.53
CA LYS A 291 -19.28 2.41 3.05
C LYS A 291 -20.62 2.30 2.33
N ILE A 292 -20.77 1.21 1.57
CA ILE A 292 -22.08 0.84 1.02
C ILE A 292 -23.07 0.66 2.17
N GLY A 293 -24.23 1.31 2.06
CA GLY A 293 -25.26 1.39 3.09
C GLY A 293 -25.24 2.68 3.91
N ASP A 294 -24.15 3.45 3.89
CA ASP A 294 -24.07 4.70 4.65
C ASP A 294 -24.82 5.84 3.95
N LYS A 295 -25.38 6.75 4.75
CA LYS A 295 -25.91 8.02 4.25
C LYS A 295 -24.78 9.02 4.05
N ILE A 296 -24.76 9.69 2.90
CA ILE A 296 -23.78 10.74 2.64
C ILE A 296 -23.98 11.93 3.60
N PRO A 297 -22.89 12.64 3.97
CA PRO A 297 -22.97 13.83 4.78
C PRO A 297 -23.59 15.00 4.01
N ASN A 298 -24.22 15.93 4.73
CA ASN A 298 -24.69 17.18 4.14
C ASN A 298 -23.49 18.10 3.85
N PHE A 299 -23.38 18.57 2.61
CA PHE A 299 -22.41 19.55 2.18
C PHE A 299 -23.02 20.59 1.22
N SER A 300 -22.32 21.72 1.10
CA SER A 300 -22.57 22.75 0.10
C SER A 300 -21.25 23.23 -0.49
N LEU A 301 -21.16 23.25 -1.81
CA LEU A 301 -19.99 23.68 -2.58
C LEU A 301 -20.43 24.58 -3.74
N GLN A 302 -19.50 25.31 -4.37
CA GLN A 302 -19.78 26.05 -5.60
C GLN A 302 -19.41 25.19 -6.82
N ASP A 303 -20.27 25.21 -7.84
CA ASP A 303 -19.96 24.60 -9.13
C ASP A 303 -19.05 25.51 -9.98
N HIS A 304 -18.60 24.98 -11.12
CA HIS A 304 -17.75 25.69 -12.08
C HIS A 304 -18.38 26.96 -12.72
N ASN A 305 -19.67 27.23 -12.49
CA ASN A 305 -20.34 28.47 -12.89
C ASN A 305 -20.55 29.43 -11.72
N GLY A 306 -20.05 29.09 -10.53
CA GLY A 306 -20.24 29.86 -9.30
C GLY A 306 -21.60 29.66 -8.64
N LYS A 307 -22.43 28.72 -9.12
CA LYS A 307 -23.71 28.41 -8.50
C LYS A 307 -23.50 27.49 -7.30
N THR A 308 -24.18 27.80 -6.20
CA THR A 308 -24.18 26.94 -5.02
C THR A 308 -24.90 25.62 -5.31
N PHE A 309 -24.20 24.52 -5.07
CA PHE A 309 -24.73 23.18 -4.96
C PHE A 309 -24.99 22.87 -3.47
N ASN A 310 -26.16 22.32 -3.16
CA ASN A 310 -26.50 21.85 -1.82
C ASN A 310 -26.97 20.40 -1.90
N SER A 311 -26.17 19.49 -1.33
CA SER A 311 -26.44 18.05 -1.32
C SER A 311 -27.81 17.63 -0.82
N VAL A 312 -28.45 18.41 0.07
CA VAL A 312 -29.78 18.07 0.60
C VAL A 312 -30.86 18.29 -0.46
N THR A 313 -30.75 19.36 -1.25
CA THR A 313 -31.78 19.75 -2.23
C THR A 313 -31.46 19.31 -3.65
N ASP A 314 -30.18 19.32 -4.04
CA ASP A 314 -29.74 18.99 -5.40
C ASP A 314 -29.62 17.47 -5.63
N LEU A 315 -29.62 16.64 -4.57
CA LEU A 315 -29.59 15.17 -4.67
C LEU A 315 -30.92 14.52 -4.26
N GLU A 316 -31.89 15.30 -3.78
CA GLU A 316 -33.17 14.76 -3.32
C GLU A 316 -33.93 14.10 -4.47
N GLY A 317 -34.25 12.81 -4.32
CA GLY A 317 -35.00 12.06 -5.33
C GLY A 317 -34.22 11.69 -6.59
N VAL A 318 -32.90 11.93 -6.62
CA VAL A 318 -32.05 11.70 -7.81
C VAL A 318 -30.90 10.77 -7.47
N THR A 319 -30.78 9.65 -8.18
CA THR A 319 -29.59 8.80 -8.08
C THR A 319 -28.40 9.51 -8.71
N SER A 320 -27.26 9.52 -8.04
CA SER A 320 -26.11 10.33 -8.42
C SER A 320 -24.80 9.56 -8.34
N VAL A 321 -23.93 9.79 -9.30
CA VAL A 321 -22.51 9.42 -9.28
C VAL A 321 -21.72 10.62 -8.80
N ILE A 322 -21.01 10.45 -7.68
CA ILE A 322 -20.09 11.45 -7.13
C ILE A 322 -18.69 10.86 -7.22
N TYR A 323 -17.84 11.43 -8.08
CA TYR A 323 -16.46 11.00 -8.22
C TYR A 323 -15.48 12.09 -7.73
N PHE A 324 -14.55 11.65 -6.90
CA PHE A 324 -13.46 12.47 -6.36
C PHE A 324 -12.19 12.18 -7.13
N TYR A 325 -11.44 13.22 -7.48
CA TYR A 325 -10.24 13.07 -8.28
C TYR A 325 -9.12 14.03 -7.85
N PRO A 326 -7.84 13.67 -8.04
CA PRO A 326 -6.70 14.46 -7.56
C PRO A 326 -6.63 15.91 -8.05
N LYS A 327 -6.75 16.14 -9.36
CA LYS A 327 -6.46 17.45 -9.97
C LYS A 327 -6.99 17.58 -11.39
N ASP A 328 -7.57 18.73 -11.70
CA ASP A 328 -7.94 19.14 -13.07
C ASP A 328 -6.75 19.07 -14.02
N GLU A 329 -7.03 18.82 -15.30
CA GLU A 329 -6.07 18.81 -16.42
C GLU A 329 -4.90 17.80 -16.28
N SER A 330 -4.87 16.96 -15.25
CA SER A 330 -3.88 15.88 -15.14
C SER A 330 -4.26 14.68 -16.02
N GLY A 331 -3.27 13.92 -16.49
CA GLY A 331 -3.48 12.87 -17.49
C GLY A 331 -4.56 11.85 -17.10
N VAL A 332 -4.47 11.26 -15.91
CA VAL A 332 -5.45 10.24 -15.44
C VAL A 332 -6.80 10.86 -15.12
N CYS A 333 -6.86 12.04 -14.50
CA CYS A 333 -8.15 12.68 -14.16
C CYS A 333 -8.88 13.20 -15.40
N THR A 334 -8.15 13.64 -16.42
CA THR A 334 -8.73 14.02 -17.71
C THR A 334 -9.36 12.80 -18.37
N LYS A 335 -8.68 11.64 -18.35
CA LYS A 335 -9.24 10.39 -18.85
C LYS A 335 -10.50 9.96 -18.09
N GLU A 336 -10.50 10.05 -16.76
CA GLU A 336 -11.69 9.77 -15.93
C GLU A 336 -12.87 10.68 -16.30
N ALA A 337 -12.67 11.99 -16.30
CA ALA A 337 -13.73 12.94 -16.62
C ALA A 337 -14.26 12.76 -18.07
N CYS A 338 -13.36 12.49 -19.02
CA CYS A 338 -13.74 12.17 -20.39
C CYS A 338 -14.54 10.86 -20.47
N ALA A 339 -14.18 9.82 -19.72
CA ALA A 339 -14.94 8.56 -19.71
C ALA A 339 -16.38 8.76 -19.20
N PHE A 340 -16.57 9.59 -18.17
CA PHE A 340 -17.91 10.00 -17.70
C PHE A 340 -18.67 10.83 -18.74
N ARG A 341 -17.99 11.74 -19.45
CA ARG A 341 -18.58 12.52 -20.56
C ARG A 341 -19.04 11.60 -21.69
N ASP A 342 -18.17 10.70 -22.11
CA ASP A 342 -18.40 9.82 -23.26
C ASP A 342 -19.56 8.86 -22.99
N SER A 343 -19.83 8.56 -21.71
CA SER A 343 -20.96 7.74 -21.27
C SER A 343 -22.13 8.57 -20.69
N TYR A 344 -22.11 9.90 -20.81
CA TYR A 344 -23.06 10.77 -20.12
C TYR A 344 -24.51 10.55 -20.55
N GLN A 345 -24.73 10.17 -21.81
CA GLN A 345 -26.06 9.83 -22.31
C GLN A 345 -26.64 8.57 -21.63
N ASP A 346 -25.81 7.57 -21.34
CA ASP A 346 -26.24 6.37 -20.63
C ASP A 346 -26.66 6.68 -19.20
N PHE A 347 -25.90 7.53 -18.50
CA PHE A 347 -26.25 7.98 -17.15
C PHE A 347 -27.55 8.78 -17.12
N THR A 348 -27.69 9.77 -18.02
CA THR A 348 -28.89 10.61 -18.07
C THR A 348 -30.14 9.82 -18.49
N ALA A 349 -30.02 8.85 -19.42
CA ALA A 349 -31.10 7.95 -19.78
C ALA A 349 -31.55 7.06 -18.61
N ALA A 350 -30.63 6.71 -17.70
CA ALA A 350 -30.94 6.00 -16.46
C ALA A 350 -31.46 6.91 -15.33
N GLY A 351 -31.64 8.22 -15.57
CA GLY A 351 -32.06 9.17 -14.54
C GLY A 351 -30.96 9.49 -13.51
N ILE A 352 -29.68 9.32 -13.90
CA ILE A 352 -28.53 9.44 -13.01
C ILE A 352 -27.76 10.73 -13.29
N GLN A 353 -27.50 11.48 -12.23
CA GLN A 353 -26.66 12.67 -12.28
C GLN A 353 -25.19 12.32 -12.10
N VAL A 354 -24.28 12.99 -12.82
CA VAL A 354 -22.83 12.87 -12.63
C VAL A 354 -22.29 14.15 -11.99
N ILE A 355 -21.41 14.01 -11.00
CA ILE A 355 -20.78 15.11 -10.26
C ILE A 355 -19.31 14.78 -10.02
N GLY A 356 -18.42 15.69 -10.41
CA GLY A 356 -16.98 15.61 -10.07
C GLY A 356 -16.63 16.57 -8.93
N ILE A 357 -15.77 16.16 -7.99
CA ILE A 357 -15.31 17.01 -6.88
C ILE A 357 -13.79 16.92 -6.74
N ASN A 358 -13.11 18.07 -6.67
CA ASN A 358 -11.72 18.14 -6.20
C ASN A 358 -11.42 19.46 -5.47
N SER A 359 -10.15 19.67 -5.09
CA SER A 359 -9.71 20.82 -4.33
C SER A 359 -9.47 22.11 -5.14
N ALA A 360 -9.65 22.07 -6.45
CA ALA A 360 -9.37 23.17 -7.35
C ALA A 360 -10.42 24.27 -7.21
N GLY A 361 -10.04 25.50 -7.55
CA GLY A 361 -10.95 26.64 -7.56
C GLY A 361 -11.94 26.60 -8.74
N ILE A 362 -13.00 27.39 -8.63
CA ILE A 362 -14.07 27.53 -9.65
C ILE A 362 -13.50 27.82 -11.05
N GLU A 363 -12.51 28.70 -11.15
CA GLU A 363 -11.92 29.09 -12.44
C GLU A 363 -11.18 27.91 -13.11
N SER A 364 -10.45 27.10 -12.34
CA SER A 364 -9.80 25.87 -12.83
C SER A 364 -10.85 24.89 -13.37
N HIS A 365 -11.91 24.66 -12.60
CA HIS A 365 -13.01 23.79 -13.02
C HIS A 365 -13.72 24.29 -14.27
N LYS A 366 -13.94 25.61 -14.38
CA LYS A 366 -14.58 26.23 -15.54
C LYS A 366 -13.77 25.99 -16.81
N GLN A 367 -12.47 26.22 -16.75
CA GLN A 367 -11.56 25.98 -17.87
C GLN A 367 -11.49 24.48 -18.22
N PHE A 368 -11.41 23.62 -17.21
CA PHE A 368 -11.35 22.17 -17.41
C PHE A 368 -12.63 21.61 -18.05
N ALA A 369 -13.81 22.07 -17.60
CA ALA A 369 -15.10 21.70 -18.16
C ALA A 369 -15.26 22.17 -19.60
N GLN A 370 -14.88 23.42 -19.91
CA GLN A 370 -14.95 23.97 -21.26
C GLN A 370 -14.00 23.25 -22.22
N LYS A 371 -12.74 23.07 -21.83
CA LYS A 371 -11.71 22.43 -22.65
C LYS A 371 -12.05 20.99 -23.03
N ASN A 372 -12.67 20.25 -22.10
CA ASN A 372 -13.01 18.84 -22.30
C ASN A 372 -14.48 18.60 -22.62
N ASN A 373 -15.28 19.66 -22.83
CA ASN A 373 -16.72 19.57 -23.11
C ASN A 373 -17.47 18.71 -22.07
N LEU A 374 -17.21 18.94 -20.78
CA LEU A 374 -17.83 18.16 -19.71
C LEU A 374 -19.28 18.64 -19.50
N PRO A 375 -20.31 17.79 -19.69
CA PRO A 375 -21.72 18.19 -19.65
C PRO A 375 -22.30 18.20 -18.23
N PHE A 376 -21.48 17.97 -17.22
CA PHE A 376 -21.89 17.78 -15.83
C PHE A 376 -21.20 18.77 -14.87
N ARG A 377 -21.67 18.81 -13.62
CA ARG A 377 -21.15 19.74 -12.61
C ARG A 377 -19.82 19.25 -12.04
N LEU A 378 -18.82 20.12 -12.06
CA LEU A 378 -17.64 20.05 -11.20
C LEU A 378 -17.82 20.97 -9.99
N LEU A 379 -17.61 20.45 -8.79
CA LEU A 379 -17.75 21.18 -7.53
C LEU A 379 -16.38 21.44 -6.89
N SER A 380 -16.13 22.71 -6.59
CA SER A 380 -14.88 23.19 -5.98
C SER A 380 -14.92 22.96 -4.47
N ASP A 381 -13.99 22.16 -3.93
CA ASP A 381 -13.80 21.89 -2.49
C ASP A 381 -12.45 22.42 -1.95
N PRO A 382 -12.20 23.75 -1.93
CA PRO A 382 -10.97 24.28 -1.37
C PRO A 382 -10.79 23.86 0.10
N GLY A 383 -9.67 23.19 0.40
CA GLY A 383 -9.37 22.68 1.74
C GLY A 383 -9.83 21.24 2.01
N ASN A 384 -10.34 20.54 0.98
CA ASN A 384 -10.72 19.12 1.04
C ASN A 384 -11.73 18.80 2.13
N LYS A 385 -12.72 19.68 2.38
CA LYS A 385 -13.69 19.48 3.46
C LYS A 385 -14.63 18.33 3.13
N VAL A 386 -15.23 18.36 1.94
CA VAL A 386 -16.18 17.32 1.48
C VAL A 386 -15.45 16.02 1.17
N ILE A 387 -14.28 16.10 0.55
CA ILE A 387 -13.38 14.95 0.34
C ILE A 387 -13.13 14.20 1.68
N LYS A 388 -12.83 14.93 2.76
CA LYS A 388 -12.64 14.34 4.10
C LYS A 388 -13.94 13.78 4.69
N GLN A 389 -15.06 14.43 4.45
CA GLN A 389 -16.38 13.97 4.93
C GLN A 389 -16.81 12.64 4.27
N PHE A 390 -16.42 12.41 3.01
CA PHE A 390 -16.60 11.13 2.33
C PHE A 390 -15.54 10.08 2.72
N GLY A 391 -14.50 10.50 3.44
CA GLY A 391 -13.34 9.70 3.82
C GLY A 391 -12.50 9.24 2.63
N VAL A 392 -12.47 10.03 1.56
CA VAL A 392 -11.62 9.77 0.39
C VAL A 392 -10.16 9.96 0.79
N LYS A 393 -9.43 8.84 0.89
CA LYS A 393 -8.03 8.85 1.34
C LYS A 393 -7.13 9.43 0.26
N ASN A 394 -6.25 10.35 0.65
CA ASN A 394 -5.18 10.89 -0.18
C ASN A 394 -4.29 9.78 -0.76
N ALA A 395 -3.61 10.08 -1.86
CA ALA A 395 -2.51 9.30 -2.39
C ALA A 395 -1.45 10.28 -2.90
N LEU A 396 -0.17 10.08 -2.55
CA LEU A 396 0.94 10.84 -3.13
C LEU A 396 0.81 12.37 -3.00
N PHE A 397 0.62 12.88 -1.78
CA PHE A 397 0.39 14.32 -1.49
C PHE A 397 -0.84 14.95 -2.19
N LEU A 398 -1.62 14.16 -2.94
CA LEU A 398 -2.79 14.60 -3.67
C LEU A 398 -4.06 13.93 -3.10
N THR A 399 -5.21 14.54 -3.38
CA THR A 399 -6.52 13.93 -3.08
C THR A 399 -6.64 12.57 -3.76
N GLY A 400 -7.27 11.59 -3.10
CA GLY A 400 -7.51 10.26 -3.66
C GLY A 400 -8.48 10.26 -4.85
N ARG A 401 -8.50 9.14 -5.58
CA ARG A 401 -9.50 8.88 -6.63
C ARG A 401 -10.51 7.84 -6.15
N GLU A 402 -11.78 8.20 -6.14
CA GLU A 402 -12.84 7.33 -5.63
C GLU A 402 -14.21 7.77 -6.16
N THR A 403 -15.04 6.82 -6.56
CA THR A 403 -16.40 7.05 -7.07
C THR A 403 -17.43 6.40 -6.16
N PHE A 404 -18.50 7.13 -5.88
CA PHE A 404 -19.65 6.68 -5.11
C PHE A 404 -20.90 6.76 -6.00
N VAL A 405 -21.72 5.71 -5.96
CA VAL A 405 -23.10 5.75 -6.47
C VAL A 405 -24.01 5.90 -5.26
N VAL A 406 -24.81 6.97 -5.28
CA VAL A 406 -25.71 7.35 -4.20
C VAL A 406 -27.13 7.29 -4.72
N ASN A 407 -28.03 6.59 -4.04
CA ASN A 407 -29.43 6.49 -4.46
C ASN A 407 -30.23 7.77 -4.15
N ASP A 408 -31.49 7.77 -4.56
CA ASP A 408 -32.50 8.82 -4.37
C ASP A 408 -32.75 9.26 -2.90
N LYS A 409 -32.24 8.51 -1.93
CA LYS A 409 -32.33 8.78 -0.48
C LYS A 409 -31.00 9.25 0.12
N GLY A 410 -29.97 9.45 -0.69
CA GLY A 410 -28.64 9.82 -0.22
C GLY A 410 -27.84 8.66 0.38
N ILE A 411 -28.19 7.41 0.07
CA ILE A 411 -27.48 6.21 0.57
C ILE A 411 -26.47 5.74 -0.48
N VAL A 412 -25.24 5.46 -0.06
CA VAL A 412 -24.21 4.85 -0.92
C VAL A 412 -24.63 3.42 -1.26
N VAL A 413 -24.82 3.12 -2.54
CA VAL A 413 -25.22 1.78 -3.03
C VAL A 413 -24.09 1.07 -3.77
N HIS A 414 -23.08 1.81 -4.23
CA HIS A 414 -21.88 1.26 -4.83
C HIS A 414 -20.70 2.21 -4.64
N LYS A 415 -19.50 1.65 -4.65
CA LYS A 415 -18.25 2.39 -4.48
C LYS A 415 -17.15 1.72 -5.31
N PHE A 416 -16.35 2.52 -6.00
CA PHE A 416 -15.20 2.05 -6.78
C PHE A 416 -13.98 2.94 -6.56
N ARG A 417 -12.81 2.32 -6.40
CA ARG A 417 -11.56 3.00 -6.10
C ARG A 417 -10.43 2.38 -6.90
N ASP A 418 -9.88 3.11 -7.88
CA ASP A 418 -8.62 2.78 -8.54
C ASP A 418 -7.88 4.07 -8.86
N PHE A 419 -6.67 4.25 -8.34
CA PHE A 419 -5.99 5.55 -8.48
C PHE A 419 -5.53 5.84 -9.92
N PHE A 420 -5.22 4.79 -10.69
CA PHE A 420 -4.50 4.87 -11.95
C PHE A 420 -5.39 4.61 -13.17
N LYS A 421 -6.48 3.84 -13.00
CA LYS A 421 -7.43 3.52 -14.08
C LYS A 421 -8.59 4.50 -14.13
N GLY A 422 -8.32 5.76 -14.48
CA GLY A 422 -9.36 6.79 -14.57
C GLY A 422 -10.58 6.37 -15.41
N GLU A 423 -10.37 5.70 -16.54
CA GLU A 423 -11.46 5.25 -17.43
C GLU A 423 -12.34 4.15 -16.81
N ALA A 424 -11.80 3.34 -15.90
CA ALA A 424 -12.54 2.24 -15.27
C ALA A 424 -13.66 2.73 -14.36
N HIS A 425 -13.57 3.96 -13.84
CA HIS A 425 -14.59 4.52 -12.94
C HIS A 425 -15.97 4.63 -13.60
N ALA A 426 -16.04 5.11 -14.84
CA ALA A 426 -17.31 5.18 -15.57
C ALA A 426 -17.82 3.77 -15.95
N GLN A 427 -16.91 2.90 -16.38
CA GLN A 427 -17.24 1.53 -16.81
C GLN A 427 -17.80 0.69 -15.66
N GLU A 428 -17.18 0.76 -14.49
CA GLU A 428 -17.61 0.01 -13.29
C GLU A 428 -19.01 0.44 -12.88
N VAL A 429 -19.29 1.75 -12.86
CA VAL A 429 -20.61 2.24 -12.51
C VAL A 429 -21.66 1.78 -13.52
N LEU A 430 -21.40 1.90 -14.83
CA LEU A 430 -22.33 1.40 -15.84
C LEU A 430 -22.56 -0.10 -15.74
N GLN A 431 -21.52 -0.87 -15.42
CA GLN A 431 -21.64 -2.31 -15.19
C GLN A 431 -22.50 -2.62 -13.97
N PHE A 432 -22.32 -1.88 -12.87
CA PHE A 432 -23.15 -1.98 -11.68
C PHE A 432 -24.63 -1.65 -11.96
N LEU A 433 -24.90 -0.71 -12.85
CA LEU A 433 -26.27 -0.27 -13.20
C LEU A 433 -27.00 -1.20 -14.18
N LYS A 434 -26.32 -2.17 -14.79
CA LYS A 434 -26.98 -3.12 -15.68
C LYS A 434 -27.95 -4.00 -14.88
N PRO A 435 -29.16 -4.28 -15.39
CA PRO A 435 -30.07 -5.23 -14.76
C PRO A 435 -29.37 -6.58 -14.58
N VAL A 436 -29.47 -7.16 -13.39
CA VAL A 436 -29.07 -8.55 -13.15
C VAL A 436 -29.96 -9.42 -14.04
N LYS A 437 -29.35 -10.14 -14.98
CA LYS A 437 -30.05 -11.06 -15.88
C LYS A 437 -30.54 -12.30 -15.16
#